data_AF-A0A930YZI1-F1
#
_entry.id   AF-A0A930YZI1-F1
#
_cell.length_a   1.000
_cell.length_b   1.000
_cell.length_c   1.000
_cell.angle_alpha   90.00
_cell.angle_beta   90.00
_cell.angle_gamma   90.00
#
_symmetry.space_group_name_H-M   'P 1'
#
loop_
_entity.id
_entity.type
_entity.pdbx_description
1 polymer ?
#
loop_
_entity_poly.entity_id
_entity_poly.type
_entity_poly.pdbx_seq_one_letter_code
_entity_poly.pdbx_strand_id
1 'polypeptide(L)'
;MGLMDKVKASAEIGLAKATEAGKAGQAKLDAAQAKHKADGLLRDLGAAIYADHSGRGSDQTTKDAERIVGELQAYEAEYGPIPS
;
A
#
# COMPACT_ATOMS: atom_id res chain seq x y z
N MET A 1 -39.33 24.18 1.75
CA MET A 1 -38.31 24.02 0.70
C MET A 1 -38.99 23.86 -0.65
N GLY A 2 -38.81 24.81 -1.55
CA GLY A 2 -39.33 24.71 -2.93
C GLY A 2 -38.60 23.63 -3.72
N LEU A 3 -39.16 23.20 -4.86
CA LEU A 3 -38.58 22.18 -5.74
C LEU A 3 -37.09 22.47 -6.08
N MET A 4 -36.77 23.74 -6.35
CA MET A 4 -35.40 24.20 -6.64
C MET A 4 -34.42 23.96 -5.48
N ASP A 5 -34.90 24.00 -4.25
CA ASP A 5 -34.09 23.80 -3.04
C ASP A 5 -33.71 22.32 -2.88
N LYS A 6 -34.64 21.39 -3.22
CA LYS A 6 -34.35 19.95 -3.29
C LYS A 6 -33.38 19.60 -4.41
N VAL A 7 -33.45 20.29 -5.56
CA VAL A 7 -32.54 20.06 -6.69
C VAL A 7 -31.12 20.50 -6.34
N LYS A 8 -30.95 21.67 -5.73
CA LYS A 8 -29.63 22.12 -5.24
C LYS A 8 -29.05 21.17 -4.19
N ALA A 9 -29.86 20.78 -3.20
CA ALA A 9 -29.41 19.81 -2.19
C ALA A 9 -29.01 18.46 -2.82
N SER A 10 -29.75 17.99 -3.83
CA SER A 10 -29.42 16.74 -4.53
C SER A 10 -28.13 16.85 -5.35
N ALA A 11 -27.89 18.01 -5.98
CA ALA A 11 -26.66 18.28 -6.72
C ALA A 11 -25.44 18.35 -5.78
N GLU A 12 -25.56 19.02 -4.63
CA GLU A 12 -24.51 19.09 -3.61
C GLU A 12 -24.19 17.71 -3.02
N ILE A 13 -25.20 16.90 -2.74
CA ILE A 13 -25.03 15.50 -2.29
C ILE A 13 -24.36 14.65 -3.39
N GLY A 14 -24.74 14.84 -4.65
CA GLY A 14 -24.13 14.15 -5.78
C GLY A 14 -22.64 14.50 -5.95
N LEU A 15 -22.30 15.78 -5.83
CA LEU A 15 -20.91 16.26 -5.92
C LEU A 15 -20.06 15.78 -4.73
N ALA A 16 -20.62 15.81 -3.51
CA ALA A 16 -19.96 15.28 -2.32
C ALA A 16 -19.67 13.78 -2.46
N LYS A 17 -20.66 12.99 -2.88
CA LYS A 17 -20.49 11.55 -3.13
C LYS A 17 -19.48 11.23 -4.23
N ALA A 18 -19.47 12.02 -5.31
CA ALA A 18 -18.49 11.85 -6.38
C ALA A 18 -17.06 12.12 -5.87
N THR A 19 -16.89 13.16 -5.04
CA THR A 19 -15.59 13.50 -4.44
C THR A 19 -15.12 12.43 -3.46
N GLU A 20 -16.00 11.93 -2.59
CA GLU A 20 -15.67 10.83 -1.67
C GLU A 20 -15.35 9.54 -2.40
N ALA A 21 -16.13 9.20 -3.44
CA ALA A 21 -15.86 8.01 -4.27
C ALA A 21 -14.52 8.12 -5.02
N GLY A 22 -14.17 9.30 -5.52
CA GLY A 22 -12.87 9.56 -6.14
C GLY A 22 -11.71 9.38 -5.16
N LYS A 23 -11.82 9.95 -3.95
CA LYS A 23 -10.80 9.81 -2.89
C LYS A 23 -10.66 8.36 -2.42
N ALA A 24 -11.78 7.67 -2.21
CA ALA A 24 -11.79 6.25 -1.82
C ALA A 24 -11.22 5.36 -2.94
N GLY A 25 -11.48 5.70 -4.20
CA GLY A 25 -10.89 5.02 -5.36
C GLY A 25 -9.37 5.18 -5.40
N GLN A 26 -8.87 6.41 -5.27
CA GLN A 26 -7.43 6.69 -5.25
C GLN A 26 -6.73 5.98 -4.09
N ALA A 27 -7.27 6.09 -2.86
CA ALA A 27 -6.68 5.45 -1.70
C ALA A 27 -6.60 3.90 -1.83
N LYS A 28 -7.59 3.27 -2.49
CA LYS A 28 -7.55 1.83 -2.77
C LYS A 28 -6.48 1.46 -3.80
N LEU A 29 -6.27 2.29 -4.81
CA LEU A 29 -5.22 2.08 -5.80
C LEU A 29 -3.84 2.23 -5.17
N ASP A 30 -3.65 3.26 -4.35
CA ASP A 30 -2.39 3.50 -3.63
C ASP A 30 -2.09 2.33 -2.69
N ALA A 31 -3.07 1.87 -1.92
CA ALA A 31 -2.91 0.70 -1.04
C ALA A 31 -2.62 -0.59 -1.83
N ALA A 32 -3.25 -0.79 -3.00
CA ALA A 32 -2.98 -1.95 -3.84
C ALA A 32 -1.56 -1.93 -4.44
N GLN A 33 -1.08 -0.75 -4.85
CA GLN A 33 0.29 -0.56 -5.33
C GLN A 33 1.30 -0.78 -4.20
N ALA A 34 1.05 -0.21 -3.02
CA ALA A 34 1.88 -0.38 -1.84
C ALA A 34 1.96 -1.87 -1.45
N LYS A 35 0.82 -2.58 -1.45
CA LYS A 35 0.79 -4.02 -1.19
C LYS A 35 1.61 -4.81 -2.20
N HIS A 36 1.46 -4.53 -3.50
CA HIS A 36 2.24 -5.20 -4.54
C HIS A 36 3.75 -4.96 -4.36
N LYS A 37 4.14 -3.76 -3.93
CA LYS A 37 5.53 -3.45 -3.57
C LYS A 37 5.99 -4.30 -2.37
N ALA A 38 5.19 -4.37 -1.30
CA ALA A 38 5.49 -5.18 -0.12
C ALA A 38 5.65 -6.67 -0.46
N ASP A 39 4.79 -7.22 -1.34
CA ASP A 39 4.89 -8.60 -1.81
C ASP A 39 6.21 -8.84 -2.59
N GLY A 40 6.64 -7.86 -3.39
CA GLY A 40 7.94 -7.91 -4.08
C GLY A 40 9.11 -7.90 -3.10
N LEU A 41 9.07 -7.01 -2.11
CA LEU A 41 10.06 -6.93 -1.04
C LEU A 41 10.16 -8.24 -0.24
N LEU A 42 9.03 -8.86 0.13
CA LEU A 42 9.02 -10.15 0.82
C LEU A 42 9.66 -11.27 -0.03
N ARG A 43 9.40 -11.29 -1.33
CA ARG A 43 10.04 -12.24 -2.25
C ARG A 43 11.56 -12.04 -2.28
N ASP A 44 12.01 -10.79 -2.37
CA ASP A 44 13.42 -10.44 -2.41
C ASP A 44 14.12 -10.77 -1.08
N LEU A 45 13.45 -10.54 0.05
CA LEU A 45 13.94 -10.94 1.38
C LEU A 45 14.09 -12.47 1.47
N GLY A 46 13.08 -13.22 1.02
CA GLY A 46 13.14 -14.67 0.97
C GLY A 46 14.30 -15.18 0.11
N ALA A 47 14.54 -14.54 -1.04
CA ALA A 47 15.69 -14.87 -1.89
C ALA A 47 17.03 -14.58 -1.21
N ALA A 48 17.14 -13.44 -0.51
CA ALA A 48 18.35 -13.08 0.24
C ALA A 48 18.64 -14.07 1.38
N ILE A 49 17.64 -14.39 2.20
CA ILE A 49 17.76 -15.37 3.29
C ILE A 49 18.07 -16.76 2.75
N TYR A 50 17.46 -17.16 1.63
CA TYR A 50 17.78 -18.44 0.99
C TYR A 50 19.21 -18.49 0.47
N ALA A 51 19.71 -17.41 -0.15
CA ALA A 51 21.09 -17.32 -0.60
C ALA A 51 22.05 -17.48 0.58
N ASP A 52 21.81 -16.75 1.67
CA ASP A 52 22.60 -16.85 2.91
C ASP A 52 22.60 -18.27 3.49
N HIS A 53 21.41 -18.87 3.64
CA HIS A 53 21.29 -20.24 4.17
C HIS A 53 21.93 -21.30 3.26
N SER A 54 21.97 -21.07 1.95
CA SER A 54 22.63 -21.96 0.98
C SER A 54 24.14 -21.76 0.87
N GLY A 55 24.74 -20.89 1.71
CA GLY A 55 26.17 -20.56 1.66
C GLY A 55 26.57 -19.76 0.41
N ARG A 56 25.59 -19.19 -0.30
CA ARG A 56 25.78 -18.30 -1.46
C ARG A 56 25.54 -16.83 -1.11
N GLY A 57 25.31 -16.54 0.17
CA GLY A 57 25.19 -15.19 0.69
C GLY A 57 26.50 -14.42 0.59
N SER A 58 26.39 -13.11 0.62
CA SER A 58 27.49 -12.17 0.67
C SER A 58 27.13 -11.00 1.57
N ASP A 59 28.10 -10.15 1.93
CA ASP A 59 27.83 -8.90 2.66
C ASP A 59 26.77 -8.04 1.97
N GLN A 60 26.70 -8.10 0.64
CA GLN A 60 25.68 -7.40 -0.13
C GLN A 60 24.29 -8.00 0.10
N THR A 61 24.18 -9.34 0.15
CA THR A 61 22.93 -10.05 0.46
C THR A 61 22.41 -9.66 1.85
N THR A 62 23.29 -9.55 2.85
CA THR A 62 22.93 -9.12 4.20
C THR A 62 22.43 -7.68 4.21
N LYS A 63 23.15 -6.76 3.56
CA LYS A 63 22.73 -5.34 3.44
C LYS A 63 21.39 -5.19 2.72
N ASP A 64 21.17 -5.98 1.69
CA ASP A 64 19.90 -5.97 0.96
C ASP A 64 18.75 -6.48 1.84
N ALA A 65 18.96 -7.55 2.61
CA ALA A 65 17.98 -8.04 3.57
C ALA A 65 17.63 -6.98 4.63
N GLU A 66 18.64 -6.32 5.21
CA GLU A 66 18.44 -5.24 6.20
C GLU A 66 17.65 -4.05 5.62
N ARG A 67 18.00 -3.61 4.39
CA ARG A 67 17.26 -2.55 3.69
C ARG A 67 15.80 -2.97 3.47
N ILE A 68 15.58 -4.20 2.98
CA ILE A 68 14.24 -4.71 2.69
C ILE A 68 13.39 -4.78 3.96
N VAL A 69 13.95 -5.26 5.08
CA VAL A 69 13.27 -5.26 6.38
C VAL A 69 12.88 -3.85 6.79
N GLY A 70 13.77 -2.86 6.62
CA GLY A 70 13.44 -1.45 6.89
C GLY A 70 12.29 -0.90 6.03
N GLU A 71 12.25 -1.25 4.74
CA GLU A 71 11.15 -0.86 3.86
C GLU A 71 9.83 -1.54 4.22
N LEU A 72 9.86 -2.81 4.64
CA LEU A 72 8.68 -3.54 5.11
C LEU A 72 8.15 -2.96 6.43
N GLN A 73 9.03 -2.59 7.36
CA GLN A 73 8.64 -1.91 8.60
C GLN A 73 7.98 -0.55 8.33
N ALA A 74 8.49 0.21 7.35
CA ALA A 74 7.87 1.47 6.94
C ALA A 74 6.47 1.25 6.34
N TYR A 75 6.31 0.20 5.52
CA TYR A 75 4.99 -0.20 5.02
C TYR A 75 4.05 -0.58 6.16
N GLU A 76 4.50 -1.38 7.13
CA GLU A 76 3.68 -1.82 8.26
C GLU A 76 3.23 -0.66 9.16
N ALA A 77 4.08 0.36 9.30
CA ALA A 77 3.74 1.57 10.03
C ALA A 77 2.64 2.39 9.33
N GLU A 78 2.58 2.37 8.00
CA GLU A 78 1.63 3.15 7.19
C GLU A 78 0.32 2.39 6.90
N TYR A 79 0.39 1.11 6.59
CA TYR A 79 -0.74 0.30 6.11
C TYR A 79 -1.18 -0.80 7.09
N GLY A 80 -0.44 -1.00 8.17
CA GLY A 80 -0.66 -2.10 9.12
C GLY A 80 0.12 -3.37 8.76
N PRO A 81 0.02 -4.41 9.61
CA PRO A 81 0.84 -5.62 9.49
C PRO A 81 0.63 -6.33 8.15
N ILE A 82 1.73 -6.83 7.58
CA ILE A 82 1.65 -7.61 6.33
C ILE A 82 1.08 -9.00 6.65
N PRO A 83 0.01 -9.44 5.98
CA PRO A 83 -0.52 -10.78 6.19
C PRO A 83 0.50 -11.83 5.74
N SER A 84 0.89 -12.69 6.67
CA SER A 84 1.82 -13.83 6.50
C SER A 84 1.19 -15.00 5.77
#